data_AF-A0A7Y0H7A2-F1
#
_entry.id   AF-A0A7Y0H7A2-F1
#
_cell.length_a   1.000
_cell.length_b   1.000
_cell.length_c   1.000
_cell.angle_alpha   90.00
_cell.angle_beta   90.00
_cell.angle_gamma   90.00
#
_symmetry.space_group_name_H-M   'P 1'
#
loop_
_entity.id
_entity.type
_entity.pdbx_description
1 polymer ?
#
loop_
_entity_poly.entity_id
_entity_poly.type
_entity_poly.pdbx_seq_one_letter_code
_entity_poly.pdbx_strand_id
1 'polypeptide(L)'
;MKLKLTLQSSGLSSVGAGSRDLVATIDSSATIGDLAAYLVRADPQRGDVRGEVRGDGDLTLTVVDQHDQLDRAVDPRSTIPESGLRSGVTVAVTSCGASFIDSGPTVAVVAVVAGPDSGKEFRLRRGTAYIGRGHGCEVQVSDSSVSRRHAKVLVADG
;
A
#
# COMPACT_ATOMS: atom_id res chain seq x y z
N MET A 1 4.28 17.75 8.78
CA MET A 1 5.48 16.95 9.12
C MET A 1 6.46 16.92 7.96
N LYS A 2 7.75 16.67 8.23
CA LYS A 2 8.78 16.49 7.19
C LYS A 2 9.22 15.02 7.15
N LEU A 3 9.33 14.46 5.95
CA LEU A 3 9.79 13.10 5.70
C LEU A 3 10.96 13.12 4.71
N LYS A 4 12.10 12.56 5.11
CA LYS A 4 13.24 12.33 4.22
C LYS A 4 13.16 10.90 3.70
N LEU A 5 13.25 10.70 2.39
CA LEU A 5 13.18 9.37 1.78
C LEU A 5 14.02 9.32 0.52
N THR A 6 14.49 8.14 0.17
CA THR A 6 15.16 7.88 -1.10
C THR A 6 14.18 7.17 -2.01
N LEU A 7 13.78 7.82 -3.10
CA LEU A 7 12.91 7.21 -4.10
C LEU A 7 13.77 6.43 -5.10
N GLN A 8 13.56 5.12 -5.17
CA GLN A 8 14.11 4.28 -6.22
C GLN A 8 13.15 4.28 -7.42
N SER A 9 13.69 4.59 -8.60
CA SER A 9 12.92 4.53 -9.84
C SER A 9 12.47 3.07 -10.07
N SER A 10 11.16 2.80 -10.03
CA SER A 10 10.64 1.47 -10.40
C SER A 10 10.84 1.29 -11.91
N GLY A 11 11.58 0.25 -12.27
CA GLY A 11 12.00 -0.02 -13.64
C GLY A 11 10.83 -0.35 -14.57
N LEU A 12 10.21 0.67 -15.15
CA LEU A 12 9.52 0.60 -16.44
C LEU A 12 10.38 1.18 -17.57
N SER A 13 11.60 1.62 -17.28
CA SER A 13 12.62 1.95 -18.27
C SER A 13 13.96 1.38 -17.83
N SER A 14 14.46 0.43 -18.62
CA SER A 14 15.75 -0.27 -18.44
C SER A 14 16.95 0.64 -18.78
N VAL A 15 16.89 1.92 -18.41
CA VAL A 15 17.98 2.89 -18.58
C VAL A 15 18.13 3.65 -17.27
N GLY A 16 19.01 3.14 -16.40
CA GLY A 16 19.42 3.77 -15.15
C GLY A 16 18.38 3.72 -14.04
N ALA A 17 18.44 2.69 -13.19
CA ALA A 17 17.75 2.70 -11.90
C ALA A 17 18.37 3.79 -11.00
N GLY A 18 17.93 5.04 -11.18
CA GLY A 18 18.36 6.15 -10.34
C GLY A 18 17.64 6.12 -9.02
N SER A 19 18.37 6.20 -7.91
CA SER A 19 17.84 6.62 -6.61
C SER A 19 17.86 8.16 -6.52
N ARG A 20 16.86 8.74 -5.86
CA ARG A 20 16.79 10.19 -5.64
C ARG A 20 16.39 10.48 -4.21
N ASP A 21 17.15 11.33 -3.54
CA ASP A 21 16.81 11.77 -2.19
C ASP A 21 15.81 12.91 -2.24
N LEU A 22 14.70 12.73 -1.52
CA LEU A 22 13.58 13.64 -1.47
C LEU A 22 13.28 14.06 -0.03
N VAL A 23 12.83 15.29 0.13
CA VAL A 23 12.25 15.79 1.38
C VAL A 23 10.83 16.24 1.09
N ALA A 24 9.86 15.50 1.62
CA ALA A 24 8.45 15.81 1.49
C ALA A 24 7.96 16.55 2.73
N THR A 25 7.21 17.64 2.52
CA THR A 25 6.44 18.29 3.59
C THR A 25 4.99 17.91 3.39
N ILE A 26 4.41 17.27 4.40
CA ILE A 26 3.11 16.62 4.28
C ILE A 26 2.29 16.94 5.53
N ASP A 27 0.98 17.09 5.41
CA ASP A 27 0.09 17.11 6.58
C ASP A 27 0.02 15.70 7.22
N SER A 28 -0.42 15.62 8.48
CA SER A 28 -0.48 14.35 9.21
C SER A 28 -1.64 13.44 8.78
N SER A 29 -2.61 13.98 8.03
CA SER A 29 -3.75 13.22 7.51
C SER A 29 -3.49 12.60 6.14
N ALA A 30 -2.45 13.03 5.44
CA ALA A 30 -2.07 12.48 4.14
C ALA A 30 -1.74 10.99 4.24
N THR A 31 -2.23 10.25 3.26
CA THR A 31 -2.05 8.81 3.18
C THR A 31 -0.83 8.44 2.35
N ILE A 32 -0.40 7.18 2.46
CA ILE A 32 0.65 6.62 1.62
C ILE A 32 0.24 6.60 0.14
N GLY A 33 -1.04 6.39 -0.15
CA GLY A 33 -1.59 6.48 -1.50
C GLY A 33 -1.47 7.89 -2.07
N ASP A 34 -1.82 8.91 -1.28
CA ASP A 34 -1.67 10.31 -1.68
C ASP A 34 -0.21 10.66 -2.01
N LEU A 35 0.72 10.21 -1.14
CA LEU A 35 2.15 10.41 -1.35
C LEU A 35 2.65 9.66 -2.60
N ALA A 36 2.26 8.41 -2.80
CA ALA A 36 2.63 7.62 -3.97
C ALA A 36 2.11 8.23 -5.28
N ALA A 37 0.84 8.65 -5.30
CA ALA A 37 0.23 9.33 -6.43
C ALA A 37 0.92 10.67 -6.72
N TYR A 38 1.26 11.43 -5.67
CA TYR A 38 1.97 12.69 -5.81
C TYR A 38 3.38 12.48 -6.40
N LEU A 39 4.14 11.51 -5.90
CA LEU A 39 5.49 11.21 -6.40
C LEU A 39 5.46 10.84 -7.90
N VAL A 40 4.46 10.08 -8.33
CA VAL A 40 4.27 9.72 -9.74
C VAL A 40 3.90 10.93 -10.60
N ARG A 41 3.02 11.81 -10.11
CA ARG A 41 2.63 13.04 -10.83
C ARG A 41 3.77 14.05 -10.91
N ALA A 42 4.63 14.10 -9.89
CA ALA A 42 5.72 15.05 -9.78
C ALA A 42 7.03 14.57 -10.42
N ASP A 43 7.11 13.34 -10.95
CA ASP A 43 8.35 12.78 -11.51
C ASP A 43 8.71 13.45 -12.86
N PRO A 44 9.80 14.25 -12.92
CA PRO A 44 10.20 14.95 -14.14
C PRO A 44 10.75 14.01 -15.23
N GLN A 45 11.17 12.79 -14.88
CA GLN A 45 11.70 11.82 -15.83
C GLN A 45 10.62 10.97 -16.50
N ARG A 46 9.35 11.13 -16.08
CA ARG A 46 8.26 10.31 -16.59
C ARG A 46 7.96 10.54 -18.08
N GLY A 47 8.51 11.61 -18.68
CA GLY A 47 8.19 12.01 -20.04
C GLY A 47 6.71 12.31 -20.22
N ASP A 48 6.31 12.88 -21.35
CA ASP A 48 4.90 13.11 -21.69
C ASP A 48 4.19 11.79 -22.07
N VAL A 49 4.37 10.75 -21.26
CA VAL A 49 3.66 9.48 -21.41
C VAL A 49 2.27 9.69 -20.88
N ARG A 50 1.37 10.11 -21.80
CA ARG A 50 -0.09 10.13 -21.67
C ARG A 50 -0.67 8.72 -21.50
N GLY A 51 -0.13 7.95 -20.55
CA GLY A 51 -0.75 6.74 -20.03
C GLY A 51 -1.51 7.15 -18.78
N GLU A 52 -2.85 7.13 -18.87
CA GLU A 52 -3.75 7.31 -17.74
C GLU A 52 -3.22 6.51 -16.54
N VAL A 53 -2.79 7.19 -15.48
CA VAL A 53 -2.70 6.56 -14.16
C VAL A 53 -4.15 6.27 -13.79
N ARG A 54 -4.64 5.11 -14.20
CA ARG A 54 -5.95 4.62 -13.82
C ARG A 54 -5.90 4.38 -12.31
N GLY A 55 -6.66 5.19 -11.58
CA GLY A 55 -6.93 5.01 -10.16
C GLY A 55 -6.04 5.83 -9.23
N ASP A 56 -6.58 6.93 -8.71
CA ASP A 56 -6.10 7.71 -7.57
C ASP A 56 -6.08 6.90 -6.23
N GLY A 57 -6.28 5.59 -6.30
CA GLY A 57 -6.27 4.66 -5.15
C GLY A 57 -5.48 3.37 -5.38
N ASP A 58 -4.84 3.24 -6.55
CA ASP A 58 -4.15 2.01 -6.98
C ASP A 58 -2.63 2.17 -6.91
N LEU A 59 -2.11 3.12 -6.13
CA LEU A 59 -0.67 3.32 -5.96
C LEU A 59 -0.30 3.25 -4.49
N THR A 60 0.82 2.60 -4.19
CA THR A 60 1.40 2.55 -2.86
C THR A 60 2.92 2.60 -2.91
N LEU A 61 3.55 2.73 -1.74
CA LEU A 61 4.99 2.69 -1.59
C LEU A 61 5.42 1.30 -1.12
N THR A 62 6.52 0.81 -1.67
CA THR A 62 7.23 -0.36 -1.16
C THR A 62 8.50 0.12 -0.50
N VAL A 63 8.73 -0.26 0.76
CA VAL A 63 10.02 -0.04 1.42
C VAL A 63 11.00 -1.04 0.85
N VAL A 64 12.07 -0.52 0.26
CA VAL A 64 13.18 -1.31 -0.26
C VAL A 64 14.23 -1.37 0.83
N ASP A 65 14.45 -2.54 1.39
CA ASP A 65 15.55 -2.77 2.32
C ASP A 65 16.74 -3.38 1.56
N GLN A 66 17.93 -2.87 1.82
CA GLN A 66 19.18 -3.41 1.25
C GLN A 66 19.77 -4.52 2.12
N HIS A 67 19.30 -4.66 3.36
CA HIS A 67 19.78 -5.61 4.37
C HIS A 67 18.79 -6.75 4.63
N ASP A 68 17.50 -6.44 4.68
CA ASP A 68 16.43 -7.44 4.83
C ASP A 68 15.94 -7.88 3.45
N GLN A 69 15.93 -9.18 3.20
CA GLN A 69 15.74 -9.75 1.86
C GLN A 69 14.30 -9.63 1.31
N LEU A 70 13.42 -8.83 1.95
CA LEU A 70 12.02 -8.66 1.55
C LEU A 70 11.63 -7.18 1.44
N ASP A 71 11.36 -6.78 0.21
CA ASP A 71 10.62 -5.56 -0.12
C ASP A 71 9.24 -5.57 0.55
N ARG A 72 8.92 -4.53 1.33
CA ARG A 72 7.67 -4.44 2.10
C ARG A 72 6.73 -3.40 1.51
N ALA A 73 5.66 -3.85 0.85
CA ALA A 73 4.57 -2.98 0.45
C ALA A 73 3.90 -2.34 1.67
N VAL A 74 3.80 -1.03 1.65
CA VAL A 74 3.10 -0.23 2.65
C VAL A 74 1.63 -0.13 2.25
N ASP A 75 0.76 -0.03 3.22
CA ASP A 75 -0.66 0.13 2.96
C ASP A 75 -0.99 1.54 2.47
N PRO A 76 -1.57 1.71 1.26
CA PRO A 76 -1.86 3.02 0.69
C PRO A 76 -2.89 3.80 1.51
N ARG A 77 -3.73 3.13 2.30
CA ARG A 77 -4.79 3.77 3.11
C ARG A 77 -4.35 4.12 4.52
N SER A 78 -3.10 3.82 4.88
CA SER A 78 -2.50 4.22 6.15
C SER A 78 -1.98 5.66 6.05
N THR A 79 -2.10 6.41 7.14
CA THR A 79 -1.42 7.71 7.23
C THR A 79 0.09 7.51 7.37
N ILE A 80 0.88 8.54 7.06
CA ILE A 80 2.35 8.46 7.20
C ILE A 80 2.77 8.03 8.62
N PRO A 81 2.20 8.57 9.72
CA PRO A 81 2.53 8.10 11.08
C PRO A 81 2.15 6.64 11.35
N GLU A 82 1.02 6.15 10.82
CA GLU A 82 0.53 4.77 11.03
C GLU A 82 1.25 3.73 10.15
N SER A 83 1.83 4.17 9.04
CA SER A 83 2.54 3.30 8.09
C SER A 83 3.82 2.69 8.66
N GLY A 84 4.37 3.33 9.70
CA GLY A 84 5.70 3.01 10.24
C GLY A 84 6.85 3.49 9.36
N LEU A 85 6.59 4.25 8.29
CA LEU A 85 7.65 4.89 7.50
C LEU A 85 8.45 5.87 8.37
N ARG A 86 9.77 5.69 8.38
CA ARG A 86 10.71 6.56 9.09
C ARG A 86 11.49 7.40 8.09
N SER A 87 11.97 8.56 8.54
CA SER A 87 12.91 9.33 7.71
C SER A 87 14.19 8.52 7.45
N GLY A 88 14.71 8.60 6.23
CA GLY A 88 15.90 7.87 5.77
C GLY A 88 15.60 6.55 5.08
N VAL A 89 14.32 6.21 4.88
CA VAL A 89 13.89 4.98 4.20
C VAL A 89 14.06 5.08 2.68
N THR A 90 14.43 3.96 2.05
CA THR A 90 14.36 3.82 0.58
C THR A 90 13.01 3.24 0.20
N VAL A 91 12.33 3.86 -0.76
CA VAL A 91 11.01 3.43 -1.24
C VAL A 91 10.95 3.39 -2.75
N ALA A 92 10.11 2.52 -3.28
CA ALA A 92 9.69 2.52 -4.69
C ALA A 92 8.17 2.71 -4.77
N VAL A 93 7.68 3.39 -5.81
CA VAL A 93 6.23 3.43 -6.08
C VAL A 93 5.82 2.17 -6.83
N THR A 94 4.80 1.49 -6.32
CA THR A 94 4.18 0.32 -6.94
C THR A 94 2.67 0.50 -7.05
N SER A 95 2.00 -0.30 -7.88
CA SER A 95 0.54 -0.26 -8.01
C SER A 95 -0.14 -1.19 -6.99
N CYS A 96 -1.05 -0.62 -6.21
CA CYS A 96 -2.09 -1.30 -5.44
C CYS A 96 -3.31 -1.62 -6.35
N GLY A 97 -3.08 -2.29 -7.47
CA GLY A 97 -4.14 -2.71 -8.38
C GLY A 97 -4.13 -4.22 -8.54
N ALA A 98 -5.30 -4.82 -8.71
CA ALA A 98 -5.51 -6.24 -9.04
C ALA A 98 -4.71 -6.72 -10.29
N SER A 99 -4.04 -5.82 -11.01
CA SER A 99 -3.16 -6.10 -12.14
C SER A 99 -1.70 -6.38 -11.77
N PHE A 100 -1.30 -6.32 -10.50
CA PHE A 100 -0.43 -7.39 -10.00
C PHE A 100 -1.36 -8.52 -9.60
N ILE A 101 -1.64 -9.40 -10.56
CA ILE A 101 -1.90 -10.81 -10.27
C ILE A 101 -0.59 -11.37 -9.70
N ASP A 102 -0.18 -10.88 -8.53
CA ASP A 102 0.86 -11.49 -7.76
C ASP A 102 0.19 -12.65 -7.04
N SER A 103 0.37 -13.81 -7.64
CA SER A 103 -0.13 -15.11 -7.19
C SER A 103 0.61 -15.58 -5.93
N GLY A 104 0.87 -14.67 -4.99
CA GLY A 104 1.42 -14.99 -3.70
C GLY A 104 0.49 -15.97 -2.97
N PRO A 105 1.03 -17.00 -2.31
CA PRO A 105 0.23 -18.00 -1.64
C PRO A 105 -0.68 -17.36 -0.58
N THR A 106 -1.88 -17.93 -0.41
CA THR A 106 -2.69 -17.61 0.76
C THR A 106 -1.92 -18.04 1.99
N VAL A 107 -1.61 -17.10 2.87
CA VAL A 107 -0.82 -17.35 4.09
C VAL A 107 -1.68 -17.36 5.34
N ALA A 108 -2.92 -16.86 5.27
CA ALA A 108 -3.88 -16.92 6.37
C ALA A 108 -5.33 -16.99 5.85
N VAL A 109 -6.24 -17.51 6.69
CA VAL A 109 -7.69 -17.52 6.43
C VAL A 109 -8.40 -16.91 7.63
N VAL A 110 -9.30 -15.97 7.38
CA VAL A 110 -10.21 -15.39 8.38
C VAL A 110 -11.59 -15.97 8.16
N ALA A 111 -12.15 -16.59 9.19
CA ALA A 111 -13.51 -17.13 9.17
C ALA A 111 -14.42 -16.32 10.10
N VAL A 112 -15.63 -16.02 9.63
CA VAL A 112 -16.67 -15.39 10.46
C VAL A 112 -17.36 -16.48 11.26
N VAL A 113 -17.20 -16.45 12.58
CA VAL A 113 -17.71 -17.50 13.48
C VAL A 113 -19.17 -17.29 13.92
N ALA A 114 -19.66 -16.05 13.88
CA ALA A 114 -21.00 -15.69 14.32
C ALA A 114 -21.48 -14.40 13.63
N GLY A 115 -22.80 -14.18 13.63
CA GLY A 115 -23.44 -13.02 13.02
C GLY A 115 -24.02 -13.29 11.61
N PRO A 116 -24.46 -12.24 10.90
CA PRO A 116 -25.15 -12.36 9.60
C PRO A 116 -24.31 -13.04 8.51
N ASP A 117 -22.98 -12.94 8.64
CA ASP A 117 -22.00 -13.48 7.69
C ASP A 117 -21.34 -14.77 8.18
N SER A 118 -21.90 -15.42 9.22
CA SER A 118 -21.33 -16.65 9.79
C SER A 118 -21.10 -17.72 8.72
N GLY A 119 -19.94 -18.37 8.79
CA GLY A 119 -19.49 -19.38 7.83
C GLY A 119 -18.77 -18.82 6.59
N LYS A 120 -18.70 -17.48 6.42
CA LYS A 120 -17.87 -16.89 5.36
C LYS A 120 -16.38 -16.97 5.71
N GLU A 121 -15.58 -17.31 4.72
CA GLU A 121 -14.12 -17.36 4.81
C GLU A 121 -13.49 -16.37 3.84
N PHE A 122 -12.46 -15.68 4.32
CA PHE A 122 -11.68 -14.70 3.56
C PHE A 122 -10.22 -15.12 3.56
N ARG A 123 -9.66 -15.33 2.36
CA ARG A 123 -8.25 -15.68 2.20
C ARG A 123 -7.40 -14.43 2.25
N LEU A 124 -6.47 -14.40 3.20
CA LEU A 124 -5.52 -13.30 3.35
C LEU A 124 -4.18 -13.66 2.75
N ARG A 125 -3.62 -12.67 2.05
CA ARG A 125 -2.24 -12.68 1.54
C ARG A 125 -1.36 -11.91 2.51
N ARG A 126 -0.05 -11.97 2.29
CA ARG A 126 0.88 -11.08 3.01
C ARG A 126 0.54 -9.62 2.76
N GLY A 127 0.78 -8.79 3.76
CA GLY A 127 0.46 -7.38 3.73
C GLY A 127 -0.66 -7.01 4.70
N THR A 128 -1.37 -5.93 4.39
CA THR A 128 -2.39 -5.38 5.28
C THR A 128 -3.78 -5.67 4.73
N ALA A 129 -4.65 -6.24 5.57
CA ALA A 129 -6.05 -6.49 5.26
C ALA A 129 -6.96 -5.71 6.22
N TYR A 130 -8.01 -5.09 5.67
CA TYR A 130 -9.01 -4.36 6.40
C TYR A 130 -10.26 -5.21 6.63
N ILE A 131 -10.80 -5.07 7.84
CA ILE A 131 -12.08 -5.67 8.25
C ILE A 131 -13.08 -4.54 8.44
N GLY A 132 -14.23 -4.65 7.79
CA GLY A 132 -15.29 -3.64 7.93
C GLY A 132 -16.45 -3.85 6.98
N ARG A 133 -17.47 -3.00 7.09
CA ARG A 133 -18.64 -3.02 6.20
C ARG A 133 -18.43 -2.28 4.87
N GLY A 134 -17.36 -1.50 4.76
CA GLY A 134 -17.04 -0.73 3.56
C GLY A 134 -16.63 -1.63 2.37
N HIS A 135 -16.94 -1.17 1.16
CA HIS A 135 -16.63 -1.84 -0.11
C HIS A 135 -15.13 -1.92 -0.45
N GLY A 136 -14.26 -1.32 0.37
CA GLY A 136 -12.80 -1.36 0.22
C GLY A 136 -12.08 -2.24 1.26
N CYS A 137 -12.81 -3.09 1.99
CA CYS A 137 -12.25 -4.02 2.96
C CYS A 137 -12.08 -5.41 2.33
N GLU A 138 -10.92 -6.02 2.51
CA GLU A 138 -10.64 -7.39 2.09
C GLU A 138 -11.53 -8.40 2.83
N VAL A 139 -11.85 -8.12 4.09
CA VAL A 139 -12.83 -8.85 4.89
C VAL A 139 -14.08 -7.98 5.05
N GLN A 140 -14.99 -8.08 4.08
CA GLN A 140 -16.23 -7.33 4.10
C GLN A 140 -17.31 -8.05 4.93
N VAL A 141 -17.79 -7.37 5.97
CA VAL A 141 -18.85 -7.87 6.87
C VAL A 141 -20.09 -7.00 6.71
N SER A 142 -21.25 -7.59 6.47
CA SER A 142 -22.54 -6.92 6.26
C SER A 142 -23.20 -6.39 7.54
N ASP A 143 -22.73 -6.81 8.71
CA ASP A 143 -23.26 -6.45 10.02
C ASP A 143 -23.26 -4.92 10.25
N SER A 144 -24.42 -4.37 10.65
CA SER A 144 -24.61 -2.93 10.84
C SER A 144 -23.86 -2.35 12.03
N SER A 145 -23.52 -3.18 13.03
CA SER A 145 -22.70 -2.79 14.17
C SER A 145 -21.22 -2.61 13.81
N VAL A 146 -20.80 -3.16 12.67
CA VAL A 146 -19.42 -3.05 12.17
C VAL A 146 -19.25 -1.74 11.41
N SER A 147 -18.20 -1.01 11.78
CA SER A 147 -17.84 0.25 11.13
C SER A 147 -17.42 0.02 9.68
N ARG A 148 -17.50 1.07 8.85
CA ARG A 148 -17.02 1.00 7.45
C ARG A 148 -15.56 0.53 7.35
N ARG A 149 -14.74 0.96 8.32
CA ARG A 149 -13.39 0.46 8.62
C ARG A 149 -13.34 0.16 10.11
N HIS A 150 -13.32 -1.11 10.48
CA HIS A 150 -13.47 -1.52 11.87
C HIS A 150 -12.15 -2.01 12.46
N ALA A 151 -11.40 -2.83 11.73
CA ALA A 151 -10.11 -3.33 12.16
C ALA A 151 -9.15 -3.52 10.98
N LYS A 152 -7.88 -3.76 11.32
CA LYS A 152 -6.77 -3.99 10.39
C LYS A 152 -5.98 -5.21 10.86
N VAL A 153 -5.64 -6.09 9.93
CA VAL A 153 -4.80 -7.26 10.13
C VAL A 153 -3.52 -7.06 9.33
N LEU A 154 -2.38 -7.10 10.01
CA LEU A 154 -1.07 -7.11 9.38
C LEU A 154 -0.58 -8.57 9.30
N VAL A 155 -0.37 -9.06 8.09
CA VAL A 155 0.16 -10.39 7.81
C VAL A 155 1.60 -10.24 7.35
N ALA A 156 2.53 -10.49 8.25
CA ALA A 156 3.97 -10.43 8.03
C ALA A 156 4.63 -11.72 8.54
N ASP A 157 5.84 -12.02 8.07
CA ASP A 157 6.68 -13.02 8.71
C ASP A 157 7.18 -12.49 10.05
N GLY A 158 7.18 -13.35 11.06
CA GLY A 158 7.73 -13.07 12.38
C GLY A 158 9.22 -13.25 12.46
#